data_AF-A0A838BNT7-F1
#
_entry.id   AF-A0A838BNT7-F1
#
_cell.length_a   1.000
_cell.length_b   1.000
_cell.length_c   1.000
_cell.angle_alpha   90.00
_cell.angle_beta   90.00
_cell.angle_gamma   90.00
#
_symmetry.space_group_name_H-M   'P 1'
#
loop_
_entity.id
_entity.type
_entity.pdbx_description
1 polymer ?
#
loop_
_entity_poly.entity_id
_entity_poly.type
_entity_poly.pdbx_seq_one_letter_code
_entity_poly.pdbx_strand_id
1 'polypeptide(L)'
;MGDDTMAANTLRRETLGELALRNAEQMAFPATEWEANTLAEVLALPRVTVTRPPEEQLLAAGMLPYDCHANCFAQAANDPDRVSRHVFGWLIYGSDLILHSVVETRGHWLCLTPQSVQAPSQFQFIPDPFIEWLDTGDGGRHAFRCGVRLPKALRKYPAYHLRMWDELNDLMASGMSAFDAREMVDVTLGAELRKMEPI
;
A
#
# COMPACT_ATOMS: atom_id res chain seq x y z
N MET A 1 10.43 -34.06 4.90
CA MET A 1 10.42 -32.78 5.65
C MET A 1 11.33 -31.70 5.04
N GLY A 2 12.42 -32.03 4.32
CA GLY A 2 13.27 -31.02 3.64
C GLY A 2 12.68 -30.44 2.34
N ASP A 3 12.10 -31.29 1.49
CA ASP A 3 11.60 -30.86 0.17
C ASP A 3 10.35 -29.95 0.24
N ASP A 4 9.42 -30.23 1.16
CA ASP A 4 8.24 -29.39 1.38
C ASP A 4 8.62 -27.98 1.87
N THR A 5 9.71 -27.86 2.64
CA THR A 5 10.19 -26.58 3.15
C THR A 5 10.86 -25.77 2.05
N MET A 6 11.61 -26.41 1.16
CA MET A 6 12.22 -25.72 0.01
C MET A 6 11.18 -25.28 -1.01
N ALA A 7 10.21 -26.14 -1.34
CA ALA A 7 9.13 -25.79 -2.25
C ALA A 7 8.29 -24.61 -1.73
N ALA A 8 7.94 -24.62 -0.43
CA ALA A 8 7.23 -23.51 0.21
C ALA A 8 8.03 -22.19 0.19
N ASN A 9 9.35 -22.26 0.38
CA ASN A 9 10.22 -21.07 0.33
C ASN A 9 10.35 -20.51 -1.09
N THR A 10 10.46 -21.35 -2.12
CA THR A 10 10.49 -20.92 -3.52
C THR A 10 9.19 -20.20 -3.89
N LEU A 11 8.04 -20.82 -3.61
CA LEU A 11 6.73 -20.23 -3.90
C LEU A 11 6.54 -18.88 -3.18
N ARG A 12 6.99 -18.78 -1.93
CA ARG A 12 6.96 -17.53 -1.17
C ARG A 12 7.80 -16.43 -1.84
N ARG A 13 9.01 -16.76 -2.31
CA ARG A 13 9.89 -15.79 -2.98
C ARG A 13 9.28 -15.32 -4.30
N GLU A 14 8.71 -16.23 -5.09
CA GLU A 14 8.01 -15.88 -6.34
C GLU A 14 6.85 -14.93 -6.06
N THR A 15 5.99 -15.27 -5.10
CA THR A 15 4.84 -14.44 -4.70
C THR A 15 5.27 -13.03 -4.26
N LEU A 16 6.33 -12.93 -3.45
CA LEU A 16 6.87 -11.65 -3.01
C LEU A 16 7.53 -10.87 -4.14
N GLY A 17 8.19 -11.54 -5.09
CA GLY A 17 8.73 -10.93 -6.30
C GLY A 17 7.64 -10.34 -7.19
N GLU A 18 6.54 -11.06 -7.42
CA GLU A 18 5.39 -10.57 -8.18
C GLU A 18 4.70 -9.39 -7.49
N LEU A 19 4.57 -9.42 -6.17
CA LEU A 19 4.06 -8.30 -5.39
C LEU A 19 4.97 -7.07 -5.52
N ALA A 20 6.28 -7.27 -5.40
CA ALA A 20 7.26 -6.21 -5.52
C ALA A 20 7.23 -5.56 -6.91
N LEU A 21 7.16 -6.36 -7.96
CA LEU A 21 7.08 -5.87 -9.34
C LEU A 21 5.81 -5.03 -9.56
N ARG A 22 4.64 -5.55 -9.15
CA ARG A 22 3.37 -4.82 -9.25
C ARG A 22 3.41 -3.49 -8.48
N ASN A 23 3.99 -3.49 -7.29
CA ASN A 23 4.12 -2.27 -6.50
C ASN A 23 5.06 -1.26 -7.18
N ALA A 24 6.20 -1.71 -7.71
CA ALA A 24 7.14 -0.82 -8.40
C ALA A 24 6.51 -0.21 -9.67
N GLU A 25 5.79 -1.01 -10.45
CA GLU A 25 5.05 -0.55 -11.64
C GLU A 25 4.00 0.51 -11.27
N GLN A 26 3.24 0.29 -10.21
CA GLN A 26 2.24 1.26 -9.72
C GLN A 26 2.84 2.59 -9.25
N MET A 27 4.13 2.61 -8.95
CA MET A 27 4.89 3.80 -8.56
C MET A 27 5.61 4.45 -9.74
N ALA A 28 5.63 3.83 -10.93
CA ALA A 28 6.41 4.23 -12.09
C ALA A 28 5.65 5.13 -13.08
N PHE A 29 4.80 6.03 -12.58
CA PHE A 29 4.05 6.97 -13.44
C PHE A 29 4.76 8.33 -13.55
N PRO A 30 4.56 9.08 -14.65
CA PRO A 30 5.13 10.41 -14.80
C PRO A 30 4.74 11.35 -13.66
N ALA A 31 5.67 12.19 -13.20
CA ALA A 31 5.37 13.23 -12.23
C ALA A 31 4.36 14.22 -12.83
N THR A 32 3.42 14.68 -12.01
CA THR A 32 2.43 15.68 -12.43
C THR A 32 2.32 16.80 -11.40
N GLU A 33 1.93 18.00 -11.84
CA GLU A 33 1.62 19.11 -10.94
C GLU A 33 0.46 18.76 -9.99
N TRP A 34 -0.52 18.00 -10.49
CA TRP A 34 -1.63 17.51 -9.69
C TRP A 34 -1.17 16.63 -8.53
N GLU A 35 -0.22 15.72 -8.75
CA GLU A 35 0.34 14.86 -7.68
C GLU A 35 1.01 15.71 -6.59
N ALA A 36 1.82 16.69 -6.98
CA ALA A 36 2.52 17.57 -6.04
C ALA A 36 1.55 18.44 -5.21
N ASN A 37 0.55 19.03 -5.85
CA ASN A 37 -0.46 19.83 -5.18
C ASN A 37 -1.31 18.97 -4.24
N THR A 38 -1.74 17.79 -4.70
CA THR A 38 -2.53 16.85 -3.89
C THR A 38 -1.73 16.36 -2.69
N LEU A 39 -0.44 16.07 -2.86
CA LEU A 39 0.44 15.71 -1.74
C LEU A 39 0.46 16.83 -0.70
N ALA A 40 0.69 18.08 -1.10
CA ALA A 40 0.70 19.21 -0.18
C ALA A 40 -0.63 19.40 0.56
N GLU A 41 -1.76 19.28 -0.14
CA GLU A 41 -3.10 19.33 0.47
C GLU A 41 -3.33 18.23 1.49
N VAL A 42 -2.99 16.99 1.13
CA VAL A 42 -3.18 15.83 2.02
C VAL A 42 -2.30 15.96 3.26
N LEU A 43 -1.07 16.45 3.12
CA LEU A 43 -0.17 16.66 4.26
C LEU A 43 -0.67 17.69 5.27
N ALA A 44 -1.58 18.59 4.86
CA ALA A 44 -2.23 19.55 5.74
C ALA A 44 -3.45 18.98 6.49
N LEU A 45 -3.93 17.78 6.14
CA LEU A 45 -5.06 17.12 6.80
C LEU A 45 -4.63 16.49 8.14
N PRO A 46 -5.58 16.28 9.08
CA PRO A 46 -5.28 15.64 10.36
C PRO A 46 -4.72 14.23 10.22
N ARG A 47 -3.74 13.90 11.07
CA ARG A 47 -3.18 12.54 11.20
C ARG A 47 -3.86 11.77 12.33
N VAL A 48 -3.99 10.47 12.16
CA VAL A 48 -4.45 9.52 13.20
C VAL A 48 -3.49 8.34 13.28
N THR A 49 -3.43 7.73 14.47
CA THR A 49 -2.67 6.49 14.68
C THR A 49 -3.59 5.30 14.45
N VAL A 50 -3.21 4.42 13.53
CA VAL A 50 -3.92 3.18 13.21
C VAL A 50 -3.19 2.01 13.86
N THR A 51 -3.95 1.06 14.41
CA THR A 51 -3.43 -0.21 14.92
C THR A 51 -3.73 -1.34 13.94
N ARG A 52 -2.75 -2.21 13.72
CA ARG A 52 -2.95 -3.48 13.01
C ARG A 52 -3.13 -4.61 14.04
N PRO A 53 -4.29 -5.27 14.09
CA PRO A 53 -4.46 -6.48 14.87
C PRO A 53 -3.46 -7.56 14.45
N PRO A 54 -3.16 -8.54 15.32
CA PRO A 54 -2.29 -9.67 14.96
C PRO A 54 -2.74 -10.37 13.68
N GLU A 55 -1.78 -10.75 12.83
CA GLU A 55 -2.05 -11.35 11.52
C GLU A 55 -2.94 -12.60 11.65
N GLU A 56 -2.64 -13.47 12.61
CA GLU A 56 -3.42 -14.69 12.88
C GLU A 56 -4.90 -14.41 13.15
N GLN A 57 -5.22 -13.29 13.82
CA GLN A 57 -6.59 -12.90 14.11
C GLN A 57 -7.29 -12.38 12.87
N LEU A 58 -6.59 -11.61 12.04
CA LEU A 58 -7.13 -11.10 10.77
C LEU A 58 -7.42 -12.26 9.81
N LEU A 59 -6.51 -13.23 9.70
CA LEU A 59 -6.70 -14.42 8.87
C LEU A 59 -7.84 -15.29 9.39
N ALA A 60 -7.93 -15.52 10.70
CA ALA A 60 -9.04 -16.26 11.30
C ALA A 60 -10.39 -15.56 11.10
N ALA A 61 -10.41 -14.23 11.00
CA ALA A 61 -11.58 -13.42 10.65
C ALA A 61 -11.89 -13.39 9.15
N GLY A 62 -11.15 -14.14 8.32
CA GLY A 62 -11.37 -14.22 6.87
C GLY A 62 -10.88 -13.01 6.07
N MET A 63 -10.04 -12.15 6.66
CA MET A 63 -9.49 -10.99 5.96
C MET A 63 -8.47 -11.42 4.90
N LEU A 64 -8.51 -10.77 3.75
CA LEU A 64 -7.68 -11.08 2.59
C LEU A 64 -6.32 -10.36 2.69
N PRO A 65 -5.18 -11.06 2.56
CA PRO A 65 -3.87 -10.42 2.52
C PRO A 65 -3.78 -9.36 1.42
N TYR A 66 -3.16 -8.22 1.75
CA TYR A 66 -2.92 -7.11 0.82
C TYR A 66 -4.16 -6.44 0.18
N ASP A 67 -5.38 -6.76 0.60
CA ASP A 67 -6.61 -6.15 0.07
C ASP A 67 -7.35 -5.30 1.11
N CYS A 68 -6.76 -4.15 1.46
CA CYS A 68 -7.30 -3.28 2.51
C CYS A 68 -8.69 -2.72 2.20
N HIS A 69 -9.01 -2.48 0.93
CA HIS A 69 -10.28 -1.89 0.53
C HIS A 69 -11.42 -2.92 0.63
N ALA A 70 -11.20 -4.14 0.14
CA ALA A 70 -12.20 -5.21 0.26
C ALA A 70 -12.45 -5.59 1.72
N ASN A 71 -11.39 -5.71 2.53
CA ASN A 71 -11.52 -6.06 3.95
C ASN A 71 -12.32 -5.02 4.74
N CYS A 72 -12.02 -3.73 4.55
CA CYS A 72 -12.74 -2.67 5.25
C CYS A 72 -14.19 -2.53 4.76
N PHE A 73 -14.44 -2.75 3.47
CA PHE A 73 -15.79 -2.79 2.92
C PHE A 73 -16.59 -3.95 3.53
N ALA A 74 -16.02 -5.16 3.56
CA ALA A 74 -16.67 -6.34 4.13
C ALA A 74 -16.94 -6.16 5.63
N GLN A 75 -15.98 -5.61 6.38
CA GLN A 75 -16.18 -5.33 7.80
C GLN A 75 -17.34 -4.35 8.02
N ALA A 76 -17.39 -3.24 7.28
CA ALA A 76 -18.45 -2.25 7.44
C ALA A 76 -19.82 -2.78 7.00
N ALA A 77 -19.87 -3.59 5.94
CA ALA A 77 -21.10 -4.21 5.44
C ALA A 77 -21.66 -5.28 6.39
N ASN A 78 -20.79 -6.02 7.07
CA ASN A 78 -21.17 -7.13 7.95
C ASN A 78 -21.27 -6.73 9.44
N ASP A 79 -21.08 -5.46 9.80
CA ASP A 79 -21.21 -4.99 11.18
C ASP A 79 -22.69 -4.81 11.57
N PRO A 80 -23.26 -5.72 12.39
CA PRO A 80 -24.68 -5.65 12.77
C PRO A 80 -24.99 -4.42 13.63
N ASP A 81 -24.01 -3.93 14.40
CA ASP A 81 -24.16 -2.79 15.29
C ASP A 81 -24.01 -1.45 14.53
N ARG A 82 -23.56 -1.49 13.26
CA ARG A 82 -23.32 -0.33 12.40
C ARG A 82 -22.42 0.73 13.05
N VAL A 83 -21.45 0.28 13.84
CA VAL A 83 -20.47 1.15 14.53
C VAL A 83 -19.16 1.27 13.75
N SER A 84 -18.95 0.40 12.77
CA SER A 84 -17.78 0.35 11.90
C SER A 84 -17.98 1.25 10.70
N ARG A 85 -17.04 2.16 10.49
CA ARG A 85 -16.99 3.06 9.34
C ARG A 85 -15.77 2.72 8.49
N HIS A 86 -16.01 2.44 7.22
CA HIS A 86 -14.95 2.34 6.21
C HIS A 86 -14.41 3.74 5.92
N VAL A 87 -13.12 3.96 6.20
CA VAL A 87 -12.45 5.24 5.96
C VAL A 87 -11.35 5.06 4.92
N PHE A 88 -11.29 6.01 3.98
CA PHE A 88 -10.27 6.10 2.95
C PHE A 88 -9.28 7.20 3.28
N GLY A 89 -8.06 7.06 2.79
CA GLY A 89 -7.02 8.03 3.02
C GLY A 89 -5.65 7.46 2.71
N TRP A 90 -4.66 7.95 3.43
CA TRP A 90 -3.27 7.77 3.06
C TRP A 90 -2.46 7.20 4.21
N LEU A 91 -1.88 6.02 4.01
CA LEU A 91 -0.84 5.47 4.87
C LEU A 91 0.46 6.24 4.62
N ILE A 92 1.09 6.76 5.69
CA ILE A 92 2.41 7.36 5.59
C ILE A 92 3.45 6.24 5.55
N TYR A 93 4.18 6.14 4.44
CA TYR A 93 5.22 5.14 4.23
C TYR A 93 6.52 5.81 3.75
N GLY A 94 7.39 6.14 4.71
CA GLY A 94 8.65 6.85 4.41
C GLY A 94 8.39 8.24 3.83
N SER A 95 8.77 8.44 2.56
CA SER A 95 8.57 9.68 1.81
C SER A 95 7.29 9.68 0.97
N ASP A 96 6.49 8.63 1.03
CA ASP A 96 5.31 8.46 0.17
C ASP A 96 4.03 8.31 0.99
N LEU A 97 2.91 8.64 0.34
CA LEU A 97 1.57 8.40 0.85
C LEU A 97 0.93 7.29 0.02
N ILE A 98 0.58 6.17 0.64
CA ILE A 98 -0.03 5.02 -0.04
C ILE A 98 -1.54 5.06 0.17
N LEU A 99 -2.31 5.00 -0.90
CA LEU A 99 -3.78 4.92 -0.84
C LEU A 99 -4.17 3.69 -0.03
N HIS A 100 -4.89 3.90 1.06
CA HIS A 100 -5.16 2.86 2.05
C HIS A 100 -6.57 2.97 2.63
N SER A 101 -7.08 1.85 3.13
CA SER A 101 -8.34 1.78 3.85
C SER A 101 -8.15 1.26 5.26
N VAL A 102 -8.90 1.85 6.17
CA VAL A 102 -8.98 1.48 7.58
C VAL A 102 -10.43 1.47 8.01
N VAL A 103 -10.72 0.79 9.11
CA VAL A 103 -12.00 0.88 9.80
C VAL A 103 -11.86 1.74 11.03
N GLU A 104 -12.74 2.72 11.17
CA GLU A 104 -12.93 3.42 12.43
C GLU A 104 -14.14 2.82 13.15
N THR A 105 -13.96 2.38 14.39
CA THR A 105 -15.03 1.81 15.21
C THR A 105 -14.89 2.27 16.65
N ARG A 106 -15.92 2.97 17.15
CA ARG A 106 -15.96 3.51 18.52
C ARG A 106 -14.68 4.28 18.89
N GLY A 107 -14.16 5.10 17.97
CA GLY A 107 -12.95 5.89 18.14
C GLY A 107 -11.62 5.14 17.93
N HIS A 108 -11.66 3.84 17.65
CA HIS A 108 -10.47 3.03 17.35
C HIS A 108 -10.25 2.94 15.84
N TRP A 109 -9.01 3.11 15.41
CA TRP A 109 -8.61 3.05 14.01
C TRP A 109 -7.85 1.76 13.74
N LEU A 110 -8.40 0.90 12.87
CA LEU A 110 -7.91 -0.46 12.62
C LEU A 110 -7.55 -0.70 11.16
N CYS A 111 -6.37 -1.28 10.92
CA CYS A 111 -5.98 -1.82 9.62
C CYS A 111 -6.32 -3.31 9.59
N LEU A 112 -7.30 -3.70 8.77
CA LEU A 112 -7.79 -5.08 8.70
C LEU A 112 -7.11 -5.90 7.60
N THR A 113 -5.84 -5.61 7.32
CA THR A 113 -5.13 -6.23 6.19
C THR A 113 -3.96 -7.07 6.68
N PRO A 114 -4.03 -8.41 6.58
CA PRO A 114 -2.89 -9.28 6.80
C PRO A 114 -1.71 -8.90 5.89
N GLN A 115 -0.49 -9.04 6.39
CA GLN A 115 0.75 -8.75 5.68
C GLN A 115 1.67 -9.95 5.80
N SER A 116 2.11 -10.51 4.68
CA SER A 116 3.05 -11.66 4.67
C SER A 116 4.51 -11.28 4.94
N VAL A 117 4.77 -9.97 5.10
CA VAL A 117 6.03 -9.39 5.56
C VAL A 117 5.78 -8.66 6.86
N GLN A 118 6.76 -8.69 7.77
CA GLN A 118 6.63 -8.02 9.06
C GLN A 118 6.41 -6.53 8.84
N ALA A 119 5.30 -6.02 9.36
CA ALA A 119 4.93 -4.61 9.27
C ALA A 119 4.65 -4.06 10.67
N PRO A 120 4.87 -2.75 10.92
CA PRO A 120 4.67 -2.15 12.23
C PRO A 120 3.25 -2.38 12.76
N SER A 121 3.11 -2.71 14.05
CA SER A 121 1.80 -2.91 14.70
C SER A 121 0.96 -1.62 14.76
N GLN A 122 1.61 -0.47 14.61
CA GLN A 122 0.97 0.84 14.53
C GLN A 122 1.60 1.69 13.44
N PHE A 123 0.81 2.56 12.82
CA PHE A 123 1.29 3.49 11.80
C PHE A 123 0.47 4.79 11.76
N GLN A 124 1.02 5.81 11.12
CA GLN A 124 0.31 7.07 10.89
C GLN A 124 -0.51 7.01 9.60
N PHE A 125 -1.72 7.54 9.67
CA PHE A 125 -2.68 7.58 8.58
C PHE A 125 -3.32 8.96 8.50
N ILE A 126 -3.59 9.42 7.29
CA ILE A 126 -4.27 10.68 7.02
C ILE A 126 -5.63 10.33 6.40
N PRO A 127 -6.74 10.41 7.16
CA PRO A 127 -8.08 10.28 6.60
C PRO A 127 -8.32 11.40 5.58
N ASP A 128 -8.80 11.04 4.39
CA ASP A 128 -9.05 12.01 3.32
C ASP A 128 -10.55 11.98 2.96
N PRO A 129 -11.32 12.97 3.45
CA PRO A 129 -12.77 13.01 3.23
C PRO A 129 -13.15 13.37 1.79
N PHE A 130 -12.18 13.76 0.96
CA PHE A 130 -12.41 14.13 -0.44
C PHE A 130 -12.22 12.96 -1.41
N ILE A 131 -11.90 11.77 -0.89
CA ILE A 131 -11.82 10.54 -1.70
C ILE A 131 -13.21 9.95 -1.89
N GLU A 132 -13.56 9.72 -3.14
CA GLU A 132 -14.81 9.10 -3.57
C GLU A 132 -14.54 7.80 -4.31
N TRP A 133 -15.36 6.77 -4.08
CA TRP A 133 -15.26 5.50 -4.78
C TRP A 133 -16.43 5.32 -5.72
N LEU A 134 -16.14 5.39 -7.02
CA LEU A 134 -17.13 5.31 -8.08
C LEU A 134 -17.09 3.93 -8.73
N ASP A 135 -18.27 3.38 -8.99
CA ASP A 135 -18.42 2.22 -9.87
C ASP A 135 -18.08 2.63 -11.30
N THR A 136 -17.21 1.88 -11.95
CA THR A 136 -16.83 2.10 -13.35
C THR A 136 -17.52 1.08 -14.25
N GLY A 137 -17.79 1.48 -15.50
CA GLY A 137 -18.56 0.68 -16.46
C GLY A 137 -17.93 -0.67 -16.84
N ASP A 138 -16.70 -0.93 -16.38
CA ASP A 138 -15.99 -2.20 -16.49
C ASP A 138 -16.29 -3.18 -15.32
N GLY A 139 -17.21 -2.81 -14.42
CA GLY A 139 -17.55 -3.60 -13.24
C GLY A 139 -16.56 -3.45 -12.08
N GLY A 140 -15.58 -2.55 -12.20
CA GLY A 140 -14.65 -2.18 -11.14
C GLY A 140 -15.16 -1.03 -10.28
N ARG A 141 -14.45 -0.77 -9.16
CA ARG A 141 -14.54 0.49 -8.41
C ARG A 141 -13.20 1.17 -8.41
N HIS A 142 -13.21 2.48 -8.64
CA HIS A 142 -12.01 3.30 -8.66
C HIS A 142 -12.15 4.48 -7.70
N ALA A 143 -11.04 4.83 -7.06
CA ALA A 143 -10.97 5.97 -6.17
C ALA A 143 -10.68 7.23 -6.98
N PHE A 144 -11.39 8.31 -6.66
CA PHE A 144 -11.26 9.63 -7.25
C PHE A 144 -11.11 10.65 -6.14
N ARG A 145 -10.45 11.76 -6.46
CA ARG A 145 -10.41 12.95 -5.62
C ARG A 145 -10.53 14.17 -6.51
N CYS A 146 -11.54 15.01 -6.24
CA CYS A 146 -11.84 16.20 -7.04
C CYS A 146 -11.97 15.87 -8.56
N GLY A 147 -12.61 14.75 -8.89
CA GLY A 147 -12.81 14.30 -10.28
C GLY A 147 -11.58 13.66 -10.96
N VAL A 148 -10.43 13.59 -10.30
CA VAL A 148 -9.22 12.93 -10.82
C VAL A 148 -9.11 11.54 -10.23
N ARG A 149 -8.89 10.53 -11.09
CA ARG A 149 -8.65 9.15 -10.66
C ARG A 149 -7.36 9.09 -9.85
N LEU A 150 -7.43 8.55 -8.64
CA LEU A 150 -6.29 8.47 -7.75
C LEU A 150 -5.29 7.41 -8.22
N PRO A 151 -3.98 7.71 -8.19
CA PRO A 151 -2.95 6.69 -8.22
C PRO A 151 -2.95 5.89 -6.92
N LYS A 152 -2.16 4.81 -6.89
CA LYS A 152 -1.96 4.01 -5.67
C LYS A 152 -1.09 4.72 -4.63
N ALA A 153 -0.31 5.73 -5.03
CA ALA A 153 0.49 6.52 -4.12
C ALA A 153 0.65 7.97 -4.59
N LEU A 154 0.93 8.87 -3.65
CA LEU A 154 1.47 10.20 -3.90
C LEU A 154 2.93 10.22 -3.44
N ARG A 155 3.83 10.59 -4.35
CA ARG A 155 5.27 10.49 -4.13
C ARG A 155 5.87 11.87 -3.84
N LYS A 156 6.65 11.99 -2.76
CA LYS A 156 7.45 13.21 -2.53
C LYS A 156 8.61 13.32 -3.51
N TYR A 157 9.18 12.19 -3.92
CA TYR A 157 10.33 12.10 -4.81
C TYR A 157 10.05 11.24 -6.05
N PRO A 158 9.14 11.64 -6.96
CA PRO A 158 8.69 10.81 -8.08
C PRO A 158 9.82 10.40 -9.04
N ALA A 159 10.79 11.29 -9.30
CA ALA A 159 11.97 10.96 -10.11
C ALA A 159 12.81 9.82 -9.51
N TYR A 160 12.78 9.65 -8.19
CA TYR A 160 13.52 8.59 -7.51
C TYR A 160 12.84 7.23 -7.71
N HIS A 161 11.51 7.18 -7.67
CA HIS A 161 10.73 5.97 -7.97
C HIS A 161 10.89 5.52 -9.43
N LEU A 162 10.96 6.47 -10.38
CA LEU A 162 11.26 6.15 -11.77
C LEU A 162 12.65 5.52 -11.93
N ARG A 163 13.68 6.07 -11.27
CA ARG A 163 15.02 5.46 -11.26
C ARG A 163 15.03 4.07 -10.65
N MET A 164 14.29 3.86 -9.57
CA MET A 164 14.17 2.53 -8.93
C MET A 164 13.48 1.53 -9.85
N TRP A 165 12.47 1.97 -10.60
CA TRP A 165 11.78 1.15 -11.61
C TRP A 165 12.71 0.78 -12.77
N ASP A 166 13.47 1.73 -13.30
CA ASP A 166 14.42 1.50 -14.39
C ASP A 166 15.49 0.48 -13.96
N GLU A 167 16.10 0.68 -12.78
CA GLU A 167 17.10 -0.25 -12.22
C GLU A 167 16.53 -1.66 -11.99
N LEU A 168 15.29 -1.76 -11.49
CA LEU A 168 14.63 -3.05 -11.31
C LEU A 168 14.50 -3.80 -12.65
N ASN A 169 14.09 -3.10 -13.70
CA ASN A 169 13.95 -3.69 -15.03
C ASN A 169 15.30 -4.10 -15.62
N ASP A 170 16.34 -3.29 -15.46
CA ASP A 170 17.69 -3.60 -15.95
C ASP A 170 18.26 -4.87 -15.26
N LEU A 171 18.08 -5.00 -13.95
CA LEU A 171 18.48 -6.19 -13.20
C LEU A 171 17.70 -7.43 -13.66
N MET A 172 16.39 -7.31 -13.85
CA MET A 172 15.57 -8.40 -14.37
C MET A 172 15.96 -8.80 -15.80
N ALA A 173 16.26 -7.82 -16.66
CA ALA A 173 16.74 -8.06 -18.02
C ALA A 173 18.11 -8.78 -18.05
N SER A 174 18.93 -8.62 -17.00
CA SER A 174 20.18 -9.37 -16.82
C SER A 174 19.98 -10.83 -16.34
N GLY A 175 18.73 -11.24 -16.11
CA GLY A 175 18.37 -12.59 -15.66
C GLY A 175 18.17 -12.74 -14.16
N MET A 176 18.13 -11.64 -13.39
CA MET A 176 17.82 -11.68 -11.96
C MET A 176 16.33 -11.93 -11.72
N SER A 177 15.99 -12.68 -10.66
CA SER A 177 14.59 -12.84 -10.25
C SER A 177 14.02 -11.50 -9.74
N ALA A 178 12.72 -11.26 -9.88
CA ALA A 178 12.07 -10.05 -9.37
C ALA A 178 12.28 -9.86 -7.86
N PHE A 179 12.35 -10.96 -7.10
CA PHE A 179 12.63 -10.93 -5.67
C PHE A 179 14.04 -10.39 -5.38
N ASP A 180 15.07 -10.98 -6.01
CA ASP A 180 16.46 -10.58 -5.78
C ASP A 180 16.73 -9.16 -6.32
N ALA A 181 16.14 -8.82 -7.47
CA ALA A 181 16.24 -7.50 -8.07
C ALA A 181 15.64 -6.43 -7.14
N ARG A 182 14.47 -6.72 -6.55
CA ARG A 182 13.85 -5.83 -5.56
C ARG A 182 14.74 -5.64 -4.32
N GLU A 183 15.34 -6.71 -3.80
CA GLU A 183 16.26 -6.62 -2.66
C GLU A 183 17.48 -5.75 -3.00
N MET A 184 18.07 -5.94 -4.19
CA MET A 184 19.20 -5.13 -4.67
C MET A 184 18.85 -3.64 -4.79
N VAL A 185 17.71 -3.32 -5.39
CA VAL A 185 17.20 -1.95 -5.47
C VAL A 185 16.93 -1.39 -4.07
N ASP A 186 16.46 -2.20 -3.11
CA ASP A 186 16.21 -1.74 -1.75
C ASP A 186 17.49 -1.32 -1.01
N VAL A 187 18.54 -2.13 -1.10
CA VAL A 187 19.78 -1.89 -0.35
C VAL A 187 20.62 -0.77 -0.96
N THR A 188 20.37 -0.42 -2.22
CA THR A 188 21.01 0.69 -2.93
C THR A 188 20.12 1.94 -2.90
N LEU A 189 19.25 2.09 -3.90
CA LEU A 189 18.39 3.24 -4.11
C LEU A 189 17.35 3.39 -2.98
N GLY A 190 16.76 2.29 -2.49
CA GLY A 190 15.85 2.35 -1.35
C GLY A 190 16.51 2.88 -0.07
N ALA A 191 17.77 2.51 0.16
CA ALA A 191 18.55 2.98 1.31
C ALA A 191 18.93 4.46 1.19
N GLU A 192 19.19 4.94 -0.02
CA GLU A 192 19.36 6.37 -0.31
C GLU A 192 18.07 7.15 -0.09
N LEU A 193 16.93 6.68 -0.61
CA LEU A 193 15.62 7.30 -0.44
C LEU A 193 15.27 7.46 1.04
N ARG A 194 15.55 6.45 1.87
CA ARG A 194 15.34 6.48 3.33
C ARG A 194 16.19 7.52 4.07
N LYS A 195 17.26 8.04 3.46
CA LYS A 195 18.07 9.14 4.02
C LYS A 195 17.54 10.51 3.62
N MET A 196 16.65 10.58 2.64
CA MET A 196 16.00 11.83 2.26
C MET A 196 14.94 12.22 3.30
N GLU A 197 14.50 13.48 3.26
CA GLU A 197 13.55 13.99 4.25
C GLU A 197 12.20 13.25 4.15
N PRO A 198 11.72 12.59 5.23
CA PRO A 198 10.44 11.88 5.23
C PRO A 198 9.24 12.85 5.29
N ILE A 199 8.03 12.27 5.41
CA ILE A 199 6.74 12.96 5.61
C ILE A 199 6.35 13.07 7.09
#